data_AF-A0A523FHP7-F1
#
_entry.id   AF-A0A523FHP7-F1
#
_cell.length_a   1.000
_cell.length_b   1.000
_cell.length_c   1.000
_cell.angle_alpha   90.00
_cell.angle_beta   90.00
_cell.angle_gamma   90.00
#
_symmetry.space_group_name_H-M   'P 1'
#
loop_
_entity.id
_entity.type
_entity.pdbx_description
1 polymer ?
#
loop_
_entity_poly.entity_id
_entity_poly.type
_entity_poly.pdbx_seq_one_letter_code
_entity_poly.pdbx_strand_id
1 'polypeptide(L)'
;MAAALTPAPAKITVHKTPWCGCCTGWSAHLRDAGFDVTELKHDDLAPIKARLGVPVALESCHTAEVGGYAIEGHVPAADIIKLLADRPKALGLA
;
A
#
# COMPACT_ATOMS: atom_id res chain seq x y z
N MET A 1 6.77 22.32 -27.67
CA MET A 1 5.75 22.10 -26.62
C MET A 1 5.97 20.71 -26.07
N ALA A 2 6.47 20.58 -24.85
CA ALA A 2 6.60 19.29 -24.19
C ALA A 2 5.26 18.97 -23.52
N ALA A 3 4.58 17.92 -23.97
CA ALA A 3 3.46 17.37 -23.23
C ALA A 3 4.02 16.76 -21.93
N ALA A 4 3.66 17.34 -20.79
CA ALA A 4 3.91 16.70 -19.51
C ALA A 4 3.08 15.41 -19.48
N LEU A 5 3.72 14.25 -19.65
CA LEU A 5 3.11 13.00 -19.25
C LEU A 5 2.90 13.10 -17.74
N THR A 6 1.66 13.29 -17.33
CA THR A 6 1.26 12.97 -15.97
C THR A 6 1.64 11.51 -15.75
N PRO A 7 2.51 11.18 -14.78
CA PRO A 7 2.80 9.79 -14.48
C PRO A 7 1.47 9.10 -14.18
N ALA A 8 1.23 7.96 -14.82
CA ALA A 8 0.03 7.18 -14.56
C ALA A 8 -0.07 6.89 -13.05
N PRO A 9 -1.28 6.92 -12.46
CA PRO A 9 -1.44 6.72 -11.03
C PRO A 9 -0.79 5.41 -10.61
N ALA A 10 0.01 5.45 -9.55
CA ALA A 10 0.67 4.26 -9.04
C ALA A 10 -0.39 3.29 -8.54
N LYS A 11 -0.38 2.07 -9.09
CA LYS A 11 -1.30 1.00 -8.69
C LYS A 11 -0.88 0.45 -7.33
N ILE A 12 -1.81 0.46 -6.39
CA ILE A 12 -1.61 -0.10 -5.05
C ILE A 12 -2.74 -1.09 -4.74
N THR A 13 -2.36 -2.30 -4.35
CA THR A 13 -3.30 -3.34 -3.94
C THR A 13 -3.31 -3.39 -2.42
N VAL A 14 -4.45 -3.13 -1.80
CA VAL A 14 -4.64 -3.17 -0.34
C VAL A 14 -5.32 -4.47 0.04
N HIS A 15 -4.63 -5.31 0.79
CA HIS A 15 -5.15 -6.54 1.39
C HIS A 15 -5.64 -6.24 2.80
N LYS A 16 -6.94 -6.46 3.03
CA LYS A 16 -7.60 -6.15 4.31
C LYS A 16 -8.65 -7.20 4.65
N THR A 17 -9.10 -7.21 5.89
CA THR A 17 -10.30 -7.97 6.25
C THR A 17 -11.58 -7.21 5.88
N PRO A 18 -12.70 -7.91 5.60
CA PRO A 18 -14.00 -7.27 5.31
C PRO A 18 -14.53 -6.35 6.42
N TRP A 19 -14.17 -6.65 7.68
CA TRP A 19 -14.72 -6.00 8.87
C TRP A 19 -13.87 -4.82 9.40
N CYS A 20 -12.70 -4.57 8.82
CA CYS A 20 -11.85 -3.45 9.24
C CYS A 20 -12.31 -2.11 8.60
N GLY A 21 -13.10 -1.34 9.34
CA GLY A 21 -13.60 -0.03 8.87
C GLY A 21 -12.49 1.02 8.67
N CYS A 22 -11.49 1.08 9.56
CA CYS A 22 -10.38 2.04 9.44
C CYS A 22 -9.51 1.81 8.19
N CYS A 23 -9.38 0.56 7.75
CA CYS A 23 -8.68 0.18 6.53
C CYS A 23 -9.33 0.78 5.26
N THR A 24 -10.66 0.95 5.27
CA THR A 24 -11.38 1.66 4.18
C THR A 24 -11.03 3.14 4.14
N GLY A 25 -10.94 3.79 5.31
CA GLY A 25 -10.56 5.19 5.42
C GLY A 25 -9.16 5.47 4.89
N TRP A 26 -8.19 4.61 5.21
CA TRP A 26 -6.84 4.71 4.66
C TRP A 26 -6.82 4.51 3.13
N SER A 27 -7.57 3.55 2.61
CA SER A 27 -7.70 3.36 1.16
C SER A 27 -8.31 4.57 0.45
N ALA A 28 -9.27 5.26 1.07
CA ALA A 28 -9.81 6.52 0.54
C ALA A 28 -8.74 7.63 0.53
N HIS A 29 -7.98 7.78 1.61
CA HIS A 29 -6.87 8.75 1.68
C HIS A 29 -5.83 8.54 0.57
N LEU A 30 -5.51 7.28 0.23
CA LEU A 30 -4.61 6.96 -0.88
C LEU A 30 -5.21 7.35 -2.25
N ARG A 31 -6.51 7.13 -2.47
CA ARG A 31 -7.19 7.57 -3.70
C ARG A 31 -7.12 9.09 -3.84
N ASP A 32 -7.37 9.82 -2.75
CA ASP A 32 -7.28 11.28 -2.73
C ASP A 32 -5.85 11.79 -3.03
N ALA A 33 -4.83 11.00 -2.66
CA ALA A 33 -3.44 11.28 -2.99
C ALA A 33 -3.04 10.89 -4.43
N GLY A 34 -3.97 10.34 -5.22
CA GLY A 34 -3.76 10.02 -6.64
C GLY A 34 -3.31 8.58 -6.94
N PHE A 35 -3.41 7.66 -5.97
CA PHE A 35 -3.15 6.24 -6.22
C PHE A 35 -4.34 5.53 -6.86
N ASP A 36 -4.06 4.55 -7.73
CA ASP A 36 -5.07 3.61 -8.25
C ASP A 36 -5.21 2.44 -7.27
N VAL A 37 -6.15 2.57 -6.33
CA VAL A 37 -6.30 1.68 -5.17
C VAL A 37 -7.28 0.54 -5.45
N THR A 38 -6.76 -0.69 -5.47
CA THR A 38 -7.56 -1.93 -5.49
C THR A 38 -7.62 -2.53 -4.10
N GLU A 39 -8.82 -2.71 -3.55
CA GLU A 39 -9.01 -3.40 -2.26
C GLU A 39 -9.36 -4.88 -2.48
N LEU A 40 -8.54 -5.78 -1.93
CA LEU A 40 -8.81 -7.21 -1.88
C LEU A 40 -9.12 -7.60 -0.43
N LYS A 41 -10.30 -8.20 -0.25
CA LYS A 41 -10.78 -8.63 1.07
C LYS A 41 -10.42 -10.09 1.30
N HIS A 42 -9.89 -10.38 2.48
CA HIS A 42 -9.47 -11.73 2.89
C HIS A 42 -9.97 -12.03 4.29
N ASP A 43 -10.34 -13.28 4.54
CA ASP A 43 -10.68 -13.72 5.91
C ASP A 43 -9.42 -13.90 6.77
N ASP A 44 -8.29 -14.23 6.14
CA ASP A 44 -6.98 -14.36 6.76
C ASP A 44 -5.90 -13.62 5.94
N LEU A 45 -5.15 -12.73 6.61
CA LEU A 45 -4.06 -11.96 6.02
C LEU A 45 -2.68 -12.56 6.27
N ALA A 46 -2.54 -13.50 7.22
CA ALA A 46 -1.26 -14.11 7.55
C ALA A 46 -0.50 -14.69 6.33
N PRO A 47 -1.13 -15.46 5.41
CA PRO A 47 -0.40 -15.98 4.24
C PRO A 47 0.04 -14.87 3.27
N ILE A 48 -0.71 -13.76 3.21
CA ILE A 48 -0.39 -12.63 2.34
C ILE A 48 0.81 -11.86 2.89
N LYS A 49 0.80 -11.59 4.20
CA LYS A 49 1.88 -10.91 4.90
C LYS A 49 3.19 -11.70 4.84
N ALA A 50 3.11 -13.01 5.05
CA ALA A 50 4.24 -13.91 4.92
C ALA A 50 4.81 -13.89 3.48
N ARG A 51 3.96 -13.94 2.45
CA ARG A 51 4.38 -13.82 1.03
C ARG A 51 5.09 -12.50 0.75
N LEU A 52 4.63 -11.41 1.38
CA LEU A 52 5.20 -10.07 1.22
C LEU A 52 6.43 -9.83 2.12
N GLY A 53 6.82 -10.80 2.95
CA GLY A 53 7.99 -10.70 3.83
C GLY A 53 7.77 -9.76 5.02
N VAL A 54 6.52 -9.50 5.40
CA VAL A 54 6.19 -8.69 6.59
C VAL A 54 6.54 -9.49 7.85
N PRO A 55 7.41 -8.98 8.73
CA PRO A 55 7.70 -9.64 10.00
C PRO A 55 6.47 -9.66 10.91
N VAL A 56 6.26 -10.78 11.63
CA VAL A 56 5.14 -10.96 12.57
C VAL A 56 5.03 -9.80 13.58
N ALA A 57 6.16 -9.25 14.01
CA ALA A 57 6.21 -8.14 14.97
C ALA A 57 5.71 -6.79 14.43
N LEU A 58 5.59 -6.63 13.10
CA LEU A 58 5.14 -5.40 12.44
C LEU A 58 3.70 -5.50 11.92
N GLU A 59 3.05 -6.64 12.10
CA GLU A 59 1.72 -6.89 11.54
C GLU A 59 0.64 -5.93 12.07
N SER A 60 -0.14 -5.39 11.15
CA SER A 60 -1.26 -4.48 11.38
C SER A 60 -2.59 -5.05 10.84
N CYS A 61 -3.62 -4.22 10.74
CA CYS A 61 -4.95 -4.63 10.27
C CYS A 61 -5.04 -4.82 8.74
N HIS A 62 -4.08 -4.30 7.98
CA HIS A 62 -3.98 -4.45 6.53
C HIS A 62 -2.53 -4.33 6.06
N THR A 63 -2.31 -4.83 4.84
CA THR A 63 -1.03 -4.76 4.14
C THR A 63 -1.31 -4.38 2.69
N ALA A 64 -0.50 -3.51 2.11
CA ALA A 64 -0.59 -3.17 0.70
C ALA A 64 0.69 -3.52 -0.07
N GLU A 65 0.57 -3.70 -1.37
CA GLU A 65 1.69 -3.88 -2.29
C GLU A 65 1.66 -2.79 -3.37
N VAL A 66 2.81 -2.13 -3.59
CA VAL A 66 2.95 -1.05 -4.57
C VAL A 66 4.37 -0.99 -5.10
N GLY A 67 4.54 -1.00 -6.42
CA GLY A 67 5.86 -0.90 -7.05
C GLY A 67 6.87 -1.99 -6.63
N GLY A 68 6.42 -3.13 -6.09
CA GLY A 68 7.29 -4.17 -5.54
C GLY A 68 7.68 -4.00 -4.07
N TYR A 69 7.09 -3.02 -3.37
CA TYR A 69 7.22 -2.83 -1.93
C TYR A 69 5.96 -3.25 -1.18
N ALA A 70 6.13 -3.75 0.04
CA ALA A 70 5.05 -3.94 1.00
C ALA A 70 4.83 -2.66 1.83
N ILE A 71 3.58 -2.33 2.14
CA ILE A 71 3.20 -1.20 3.01
C ILE A 71 2.30 -1.76 4.09
N GLU A 72 2.80 -1.85 5.32
CA GLU A 72 2.07 -2.41 6.45
C GLU A 72 1.42 -1.28 7.26
N GLY A 73 0.12 -1.38 7.53
CA GLY A 73 -0.59 -0.38 8.35
C GLY A 73 -0.72 1.01 7.74
N HIS A 74 -0.95 2.01 8.61
CA HIS A 74 -1.41 3.36 8.23
C HIS A 74 -0.27 4.30 7.79
N VAL A 75 0.56 3.85 6.84
CA VAL A 75 1.66 4.67 6.31
C VAL A 75 1.10 5.88 5.54
N PRO A 76 1.58 7.12 5.78
CA PRO A 76 1.14 8.30 5.05
C PRO A 76 1.40 8.19 3.54
N ALA A 77 0.49 8.70 2.72
CA ALA A 77 0.64 8.67 1.26
C ALA A 77 1.95 9.33 0.77
N ALA A 78 2.38 10.40 1.43
CA ALA A 78 3.62 11.12 1.10
C ALA A 78 4.87 10.22 1.24
N ASP A 79 4.91 9.35 2.24
CA ASP A 79 6.04 8.45 2.46
C ASP A 79 6.06 7.33 1.41
N ILE A 80 4.88 6.86 0.98
CA ILE A 80 4.76 5.91 -0.13
C ILE A 80 5.23 6.55 -1.44
N ILE A 81 4.84 7.80 -1.71
CA ILE A 81 5.30 8.54 -2.90
C ILE A 81 6.82 8.68 -2.88
N LYS A 82 7.39 9.05 -1.71
CA LYS A 82 8.84 9.15 -1.55
C LYS A 82 9.54 7.81 -1.76
N LEU A 83 9.02 6.72 -1.21
CA LEU A 83 9.54 5.37 -1.42
C LEU A 83 9.59 5.00 -2.92
N LEU A 84 8.53 5.33 -3.65
CA LEU A 84 8.44 5.06 -5.10
C LEU A 84 9.35 5.96 -5.93
N ALA A 85 9.64 7.17 -5.46
CA ALA A 85 10.59 8.07 -6.11
C ALA A 85 12.05 7.66 -5.84
N ASP A 86 12.39 7.40 -4.58
CA ASP A 86 13.76 7.11 -4.14
C ASP A 86 14.21 5.68 -4.50
N ARG A 87 13.25 4.75 -4.63
CA ARG A 87 13.46 3.33 -4.94
C ARG A 87 14.60 2.68 -4.13
N PRO A 88 14.63 2.82 -2.80
CA PRO A 88 15.71 2.27 -1.99
C PRO A 88 15.68 0.73 -2.02
N LYS A 89 16.82 0.11 -1.68
CA LYS A 89 16.89 -1.33 -1.43
C LYS A 89 16.23 -1.65 -0.08
N ALA A 90 14.92 -1.86 -0.10
CA ALA A 90 14.10 -2.19 1.05
C ALA A 90 12.99 -3.17 0.63
N LEU A 91 12.37 -3.83 1.61
CA LEU A 91 11.16 -4.62 1.38
C LEU A 91 9.89 -3.75 1.40
N GLY A 92 9.87 -2.69 2.21
CA GLY A 92 8.65 -1.95 2.46
C GLY A 92 8.72 -0.90 3.57
N LEU A 93 7.55 -0.35 3.92
CA LEU A 93 7.31 0.55 5.06
C LEU A 93 6.28 -0.10 6.01
N ALA A 94 6.35 0.25 7.30
CA ALA A 94 5.42 -0.18 8.35
C ALA A 94 5.24 0.94 9.38
#